data_AF-A0A0M8WV08-F1
#
_entry.id   AF-A0A0M8WV08-F1
#
_cell.length_a   1.000
_cell.length_b   1.000
_cell.length_c   1.000
_cell.angle_alpha   90.00
_cell.angle_beta   90.00
_cell.angle_gamma   90.00
#
_symmetry.space_group_name_H-M   'P 1'
#
loop_
_entity.id
_entity.type
_entity.pdbx_description
1 polymer ?
#
loop_
_entity_poly.entity_id
_entity_poly.type
_entity_poly.pdbx_seq_one_letter_code
_entity_poly.pdbx_strand_id
1 'polypeptide(L)'
;MPDEIALGYDDAFRLAGRLVDEGQLSPEVLPSLQMIDEVFSEMSHVTDVDRWTREALVTDAGWGRARQLAREVLTGEGEKMPPLPGIRVVR
;
A
#
# COMPACT_ATOMS: atom_id res chain seq x y z
N MET A 1 3.28 -8.05 -12.42
CA MET A 1 4.58 -8.30 -11.75
C MET A 1 4.59 -7.46 -10.47
N PRO A 2 5.53 -7.62 -9.50
CA PRO A 2 5.50 -6.87 -8.25
C PRO A 2 5.56 -5.34 -8.40
N ASP A 3 6.27 -4.85 -9.42
CA ASP A 3 6.24 -3.47 -9.92
C ASP A 3 4.83 -2.95 -10.26
N GLU A 4 3.95 -3.79 -10.84
CA GLU A 4 2.55 -3.41 -11.11
C GLU A 4 1.78 -2.97 -9.85
N ILE A 5 2.18 -3.46 -8.68
CA ILE A 5 1.57 -3.03 -7.40
C ILE A 5 1.95 -1.58 -7.11
N ALA A 6 3.22 -1.20 -7.31
CA ALA A 6 3.67 0.18 -7.11
C ALA A 6 3.09 1.13 -8.17
N LEU A 7 3.06 0.70 -9.43
CA LEU A 7 2.44 1.49 -10.52
C LEU A 7 0.95 1.72 -10.28
N GLY A 8 0.21 0.65 -9.93
CA GLY A 8 -1.20 0.78 -9.59
C GLY A 8 -1.45 1.61 -8.34
N TYR A 9 -0.50 1.61 -7.39
CA TYR A 9 -0.58 2.46 -6.22
C TYR A 9 -0.39 3.95 -6.55
N ASP A 10 0.65 4.32 -7.31
CA ASP A 10 0.90 5.71 -7.75
C ASP A 10 -0.33 6.28 -8.49
N ASP A 11 -0.87 5.51 -9.45
CA ASP A 11 -2.09 5.91 -10.17
C ASP A 11 -3.29 6.14 -9.24
N ALA A 12 -3.49 5.28 -8.24
CA ALA A 12 -4.56 5.42 -7.26
C ALA A 12 -4.32 6.58 -6.27
N PHE A 13 -3.08 6.77 -5.82
CA PHE A 13 -2.71 7.81 -4.86
C PHE A 13 -2.97 9.22 -5.41
N ARG A 14 -2.77 9.42 -6.72
CA ARG A 14 -3.13 10.69 -7.39
C ARG A 14 -4.61 11.06 -7.26
N LEU A 15 -5.48 10.09 -6.98
CA LEU A 15 -6.91 10.32 -6.73
C LEU A 15 -7.24 10.55 -5.25
N ALA A 16 -6.32 10.28 -4.32
CA ALA A 16 -6.60 10.29 -2.89
C ALA A 16 -7.13 11.65 -2.38
N GLY A 17 -6.59 12.76 -2.88
CA GLY A 17 -7.09 14.09 -2.54
C GLY A 17 -8.55 14.30 -2.92
N ARG A 18 -8.95 13.85 -4.13
CA ARG A 18 -10.35 13.89 -4.57
C ARG A 18 -11.23 12.99 -3.68
N LEU A 19 -10.76 11.80 -3.31
CA LEU A 19 -11.53 10.90 -2.45
C LEU A 19 -11.76 11.48 -1.05
N VAL A 20 -10.82 12.28 -0.54
CA VAL A 20 -11.02 13.06 0.69
C VAL A 20 -12.06 14.16 0.48
N ASP A 21 -11.96 14.93 -0.61
CA ASP A 21 -12.94 15.98 -0.93
C ASP A 21 -14.37 15.42 -1.08
N GLU A 22 -14.49 14.19 -1.58
CA GLU A 22 -15.76 13.46 -1.75
C GLU A 22 -16.22 12.74 -0.46
N GLY A 23 -15.44 12.81 0.62
CA GLY A 23 -15.75 12.16 1.91
C GLY A 23 -15.68 10.62 1.88
N GLN A 24 -15.01 10.06 0.87
CA GLN A 24 -14.81 8.61 0.71
C GLN A 24 -13.56 8.09 1.42
N LEU A 25 -12.67 9.00 1.83
CA LEU A 25 -11.45 8.71 2.57
C LEU A 25 -11.29 9.72 3.72
N SER A 26 -10.82 9.29 4.88
CA SER A 26 -10.47 10.24 5.94
C SER A 26 -9.28 11.11 5.53
N PRO A 27 -9.29 12.43 5.80
CA PRO A 27 -8.10 13.25 5.59
C PRO A 27 -6.91 12.81 6.47
N GLU A 28 -7.17 12.14 7.59
CA GLU A 28 -6.15 11.70 8.54
C GLU A 28 -5.23 10.61 7.98
N VAL A 29 -5.66 9.87 6.96
CA VAL A 29 -4.84 8.79 6.36
C VAL A 29 -3.97 9.25 5.20
N LEU A 30 -4.16 10.49 4.70
CA LEU A 30 -3.36 11.03 3.59
C LEU A 30 -1.84 11.01 3.87
N PRO A 31 -1.35 11.40 5.07
CA PRO A 31 0.08 11.31 5.36
C PRO A 31 0.62 9.88 5.24
N SER A 32 -0.13 8.89 5.74
CA SER A 32 0.28 7.49 5.67
C SER A 32 0.24 6.94 4.25
N LEU A 33 -0.71 7.37 3.42
CA LEU A 33 -0.72 7.05 1.98
C LEU A 33 0.48 7.67 1.26
N GLN A 34 0.80 8.93 1.54
CA GLN A 34 1.98 9.58 0.98
C GLN A 34 3.27 8.83 1.38
N MET A 35 3.39 8.38 2.62
CA MET A 35 4.56 7.60 3.05
C MET A 35 4.72 6.27 2.30
N ILE A 36 3.63 5.65 1.82
CA ILE A 36 3.71 4.44 0.99
C ILE A 36 4.24 4.79 -0.41
N ASP A 37 3.74 5.88 -1.00
CA ASP A 37 4.22 6.39 -2.29
C ASP A 37 5.72 6.70 -2.25
N GLU A 38 6.17 7.38 -1.19
CA GLU A 38 7.58 7.69 -0.95
C GLU A 38 8.44 6.42 -0.85
N VAL A 39 7.97 5.36 -0.18
CA VAL A 39 8.68 4.08 -0.11
C VAL A 39 8.86 3.47 -1.50
N PHE A 40 7.82 3.47 -2.34
CA PHE A 40 7.93 2.92 -3.70
C PHE A 40 8.80 3.79 -4.61
N SER A 41 8.76 5.11 -4.44
CA SER A 41 9.66 6.05 -5.11
C SER A 41 11.12 5.79 -4.75
N GLU A 42 11.44 5.66 -3.45
CA GLU A 42 12.78 5.31 -2.96
C GLU A 42 13.27 3.98 -3.53
N MET A 43 12.41 2.95 -3.57
CA MET A 43 12.73 1.65 -4.16
C MET A 43 13.02 1.73 -5.67
N SER A 44 12.42 2.70 -6.37
CA SER A 44 12.61 2.92 -7.80
C SER A 44 13.89 3.70 -8.12
N HIS A 45 14.39 4.51 -7.18
CA HIS A 45 15.63 5.28 -7.34
C HIS A 45 16.90 4.49 -7.07
N VAL A 46 16.81 3.39 -6.31
CA VAL A 46 17.93 2.48 -6.11
C VAL A 46 18.02 1.54 -7.30
N THR A 47 19.18 1.47 -7.95
CA THR A 47 19.44 0.64 -9.15
C THR A 47 19.37 -0.88 -8.92
N ASP A 48 18.85 -1.31 -7.77
CA ASP A 48 18.76 -2.71 -7.39
C ASP A 48 17.49 -3.33 -7.96
N VAL A 49 17.65 -4.00 -9.10
CA VAL A 49 16.57 -4.61 -9.89
C VAL A 49 15.87 -5.73 -9.12
N ASP A 50 16.50 -6.28 -8.07
CA ASP A 50 15.98 -7.43 -7.34
C ASP A 50 14.79 -7.09 -6.43
N ARG A 51 14.55 -5.80 -6.14
CA ARG A 51 13.44 -5.34 -5.28
C ARG A 51 12.05 -5.57 -5.86
N TRP A 52 11.95 -5.73 -7.17
CA TRP A 52 10.68 -5.92 -7.90
C TRP A 52 10.42 -7.40 -8.26
N THR A 53 11.07 -8.31 -7.54
CA THR A 53 10.88 -9.76 -7.69
C THR A 53 9.82 -10.31 -6.72
N ARG A 54 9.30 -11.51 -7.02
CA ARG A 54 8.32 -12.16 -6.14
C ARG A 54 8.94 -12.51 -4.79
N GLU A 55 10.22 -12.84 -4.77
CA GLU A 55 11.00 -13.17 -3.60
C GLU A 55 11.16 -11.93 -2.69
N ALA A 56 11.49 -10.78 -3.28
CA ALA A 56 11.62 -9.52 -2.56
C ALA A 56 10.33 -9.06 -1.88
N LEU A 57 9.16 -9.44 -2.38
CA LEU A 57 7.89 -9.16 -1.69
C LEU A 57 7.94 -9.64 -0.22
N VAL A 58 8.62 -10.75 0.06
CA VAL A 58 8.70 -11.32 1.41
C VAL A 58 9.87 -10.74 2.21
N THR A 59 11.02 -10.56 1.58
CA THR A 59 12.30 -10.30 2.27
C THR A 59 12.74 -8.85 2.29
N ASP A 60 12.30 -8.03 1.33
CA ASP A 60 12.72 -6.64 1.21
C ASP A 60 12.05 -5.76 2.28
N ALA A 61 12.86 -4.88 2.87
CA ALA A 61 12.41 -4.01 3.96
C ALA A 61 11.43 -2.93 3.48
N GLY A 62 11.55 -2.46 2.24
CA GLY A 62 10.61 -1.51 1.62
C GLY A 62 9.22 -2.11 1.48
N TRP A 63 9.12 -3.33 0.93
CA TRP A 63 7.86 -4.08 0.92
C TRP A 63 7.28 -4.34 2.32
N GLY A 64 8.15 -4.59 3.31
CA GLY A 64 7.76 -4.69 4.72
C GLY A 64 7.14 -3.40 5.26
N ARG A 65 7.79 -2.26 5.01
CA ARG A 65 7.34 -0.93 5.44
C ARG A 65 6.03 -0.52 4.75
N ALA A 66 5.93 -0.70 3.43
CA ALA A 66 4.71 -0.41 2.69
C ALA A 66 3.51 -1.19 3.22
N ARG A 67 3.68 -2.48 3.55
CA ARG A 67 2.61 -3.29 4.18
C ARG A 67 2.22 -2.79 5.56
N GLN A 68 3.18 -2.34 6.37
CA GLN A 68 2.89 -1.84 7.70
C GLN A 68 2.04 -0.56 7.63
N LEU A 69 2.45 0.40 6.80
CA LEU A 69 1.70 1.62 6.54
C LEU A 69 0.30 1.34 5.96
N ALA A 70 0.21 0.40 5.02
CA ALA A 70 -1.09 0.01 4.45
C ALA A 70 -2.03 -0.56 5.52
N ARG A 71 -1.52 -1.33 6.49
CA ARG A 71 -2.33 -1.82 7.62
C ARG A 71 -2.80 -0.68 8.53
N GLU A 72 -1.95 0.32 8.76
CA GLU A 72 -2.31 1.49 9.55
C GLU A 72 -3.42 2.29 8.88
N VAL A 73 -3.30 2.54 7.55
CA VAL A 73 -4.36 3.17 6.74
C VAL A 73 -5.65 2.36 6.82
N LEU A 74 -5.58 1.05 6.57
CA LEU A 74 -6.75 0.17 6.61
C LEU A 74 -7.37 0.10 8.01
N THR A 75 -6.59 0.24 9.07
CA THR A 75 -7.12 0.29 10.45
C THR A 75 -7.82 1.61 10.70
N GLY A 76 -7.21 2.73 10.28
CA GLY A 76 -7.80 4.07 10.40
C GLY A 76 -9.11 4.23 9.63
N GLU A 77 -9.17 3.73 8.39
CA GLU A 77 -10.40 3.71 7.60
C GLU A 77 -11.40 2.62 8.04
N GLY A 78 -10.88 1.56 8.69
CA GLY A 78 -11.54 0.28 8.90
C GLY A 78 -12.23 0.06 10.24
N GLU A 79 -12.40 1.07 11.09
CA GLU A 79 -13.33 0.98 12.24
C GLU A 79 -14.78 0.59 11.79
N LYS A 80 -15.07 0.54 10.48
CA LYS A 80 -16.32 0.07 9.89
C LYS A 80 -16.21 -1.11 8.90
N MET A 81 -15.08 -1.82 8.81
CA MET A 81 -15.00 -3.00 7.93
C MET A 81 -15.39 -4.28 8.68
N PRO A 82 -16.40 -5.06 8.22
CA PRO A 82 -16.68 -6.37 8.82
C PRO A 82 -15.44 -7.28 8.66
N PRO A 83 -15.22 -8.24 9.57
CA PRO A 83 -14.04 -9.09 9.53
C PRO A 83 -13.92 -9.77 8.17
N LEU A 84 -12.69 -9.84 7.64
CA LEU A 84 -12.40 -10.52 6.39
C LEU A 84 -13.01 -11.94 6.43
N PRO A 85 -13.67 -12.40 5.35
CA PRO A 85 -14.22 -13.74 5.31
C PRO A 85 -13.10 -14.75 5.54
N GLY A 86 -13.30 -15.65 6.50
CA GLY A 86 -12.30 -16.66 6.85
C GLY A 86 -11.92 -17.49 5.64
N ILE A 87 -10.66 -17.39 5.20
CA ILE A 87 -10.12 -18.22 4.12
C ILE A 87 -10.01 -19.65 4.65
N ARG A 88 -10.86 -20.55 4.15
CA ARG A 88 -10.70 -21.99 4.37
C ARG A 88 -9.76 -22.54 3.30
N VAL A 89 -8.56 -22.95 3.70
CA VAL A 89 -7.67 -23.76 2.86
C VAL A 89 -8.23 -25.18 2.85
N VAL A 90 -8.77 -25.61 1.71
CA VAL A 90 -9.10 -27.02 1.48
C VAL A 90 -7.79 -27.73 1.12
N ARG A 91 -7.40 -28.71 1.94
CA ARG A 91 -6.28 -29.60 1.67
C ARG A 91 -6.74 -30.82 0.90
#